data_AF-A0A4Q6BQR3-F1
#
_entry.id   AF-A0A4Q6BQR3-F1
#
_cell.length_a   1.000
_cell.length_b   1.000
_cell.length_c   1.000
_cell.angle_alpha   90.00
_cell.angle_beta   90.00
_cell.angle_gamma   90.00
#
_symmetry.space_group_name_H-M   'P 1'
#
loop_
_entity.id
_entity.type
_entity.pdbx_description
1 polymer ?
#
loop_
_entity_poly.entity_id
_entity_poly.type
_entity_poly.pdbx_seq_one_letter_code
_entity_poly.pdbx_strand_id
1 'polypeptide(L)'
;CIGLVSFRYIAKVGPVPPNVLANRFVDHWIVVHAAAASTALILGIVQLSGIVRRRWPGLHRASGWLYVAGCSVGGASALILSAGLSTGPVAASGFGVLGVLWLHATLQGLRFARARDS
;
A
#
# COMPACT_ATOMS: atom_id res chain seq x y z
N CYS A 1 -10.18 3.87 -12.03
CA CYS A 1 -9.63 3.23 -10.81
C CYS A 1 -8.61 4.15 -10.15
N ILE A 2 -8.73 4.41 -8.84
CA ILE A 2 -7.85 5.30 -8.08
C ILE A 2 -6.36 4.89 -8.18
N GLY A 3 -6.05 3.59 -8.27
CA GLY A 3 -4.68 3.11 -8.46
C GLY A 3 -4.02 3.50 -9.79
N LEU A 4 -4.79 3.59 -10.89
CA LEU A 4 -4.28 4.08 -12.19
C LEU A 4 -4.02 5.59 -12.16
N VAL A 5 -4.86 6.32 -11.43
CA VAL A 5 -4.70 7.76 -11.20
C VAL A 5 -3.41 8.03 -10.44
N SER A 6 -3.10 7.24 -9.40
CA SER A 6 -1.91 7.42 -8.56
C SER A 6 -0.57 7.11 -9.26
N PHE A 7 -0.57 6.35 -10.36
CA PHE A 7 0.64 6.11 -11.17
C PHE A 7 1.26 7.42 -11.71
N ARG A 8 0.48 8.51 -11.79
CA ARG A 8 0.97 9.85 -12.18
C ARG A 8 2.11 10.37 -11.31
N TYR A 9 2.13 9.99 -10.02
CA TYR A 9 3.18 10.42 -9.09
C TYR A 9 4.53 9.75 -9.37
N ILE A 10 4.53 8.54 -9.96
CA ILE A 10 5.73 7.84 -10.42
C ILE A 10 6.34 8.57 -11.63
N ALA A 11 5.48 9.05 -12.53
CA ALA A 11 5.90 9.82 -13.70
C ALA A 11 6.33 11.26 -13.34
N LYS A 12 6.23 11.68 -12.06
CA LYS A 12 6.38 13.09 -11.62
C LYS A 12 5.50 14.06 -12.43
N VAL A 13 4.35 13.58 -12.91
CA VAL A 13 3.43 14.40 -13.71
C VAL A 13 2.28 14.89 -12.81
N GLY A 14 2.28 16.19 -12.56
CA GLY A 14 1.18 16.91 -11.90
C GLY A 14 1.58 17.57 -10.57
N PRO A 15 0.84 18.60 -10.13
CA PRO A 15 1.14 19.33 -8.92
C PRO A 15 1.01 18.42 -7.70
N VAL A 16 2.09 18.28 -6.94
CA VAL A 16 2.05 17.68 -5.61
C VAL A 16 1.38 18.70 -4.68
N PRO A 17 0.30 18.32 -3.96
CA PRO A 17 -0.38 19.25 -3.05
C PRO A 17 0.60 19.89 -2.05
N PRO A 18 0.47 21.20 -1.73
CA PRO A 18 1.41 21.90 -0.86
C PRO A 18 1.57 21.26 0.53
N ASN A 19 0.50 20.69 1.07
CA ASN A 19 0.49 19.96 2.34
C ASN A 19 1.32 18.66 2.30
N VAL A 20 1.47 18.04 1.12
CA VAL A 20 2.34 16.86 0.94
C VAL A 20 3.80 17.30 0.82
N LEU A 21 4.08 18.41 0.13
CA LEU A 21 5.43 19.00 0.05
C LEU A 21 5.94 19.51 1.40
N ALA A 22 5.04 19.95 2.28
CA ALA A 22 5.38 20.37 3.63
C ALA A 22 5.78 19.21 4.58
N ASN A 23 5.74 17.96 4.11
CA ASN A 23 6.14 16.81 4.89
C ASN A 23 7.67 16.66 4.92
N ARG A 24 8.26 16.60 6.12
CA ARG A 24 9.73 16.49 6.28
C ARG A 24 10.37 15.26 5.63
N PHE A 25 9.57 14.25 5.30
CA PHE A 25 10.02 12.99 4.71
C PHE A 25 9.52 12.80 3.27
N VAL A 26 9.06 13.85 2.60
CA VAL A 26 8.39 13.71 1.29
C VAL A 26 9.30 13.13 0.19
N ASP A 27 10.57 13.54 0.12
CA ASP A 27 11.47 13.36 -1.04
C ASP A 27 11.35 12.00 -1.74
N HIS A 28 11.76 10.93 -1.04
CA HIS A 28 11.79 9.58 -1.61
C HIS A 28 10.59 8.74 -1.17
N TRP A 29 10.07 8.99 0.05
CA TRP A 29 9.06 8.13 0.65
C TRP A 29 7.69 8.27 -0.02
N ILE A 30 7.35 9.43 -0.58
CA ILE A 30 6.06 9.59 -1.28
C ILE A 30 6.01 8.77 -2.57
N VAL A 31 7.13 8.68 -3.29
CA VAL A 31 7.23 7.89 -4.52
C VAL A 31 7.17 6.41 -4.20
N VAL A 32 7.93 5.97 -3.18
CA VAL A 32 7.91 4.58 -2.69
C VAL A 32 6.51 4.18 -2.24
N HIS A 33 5.86 5.02 -1.42
CA HIS A 33 4.51 4.80 -0.95
C HIS A 33 3.52 4.72 -2.10
N ALA A 34 3.48 5.73 -2.97
CA ALA A 34 2.53 5.80 -4.07
C ALA A 34 2.69 4.59 -5.02
N ALA A 35 3.92 4.21 -5.37
CA ALA A 35 4.17 3.07 -6.24
C ALA A 35 3.75 1.74 -5.61
N ALA A 36 4.19 1.49 -4.38
CA ALA A 36 3.91 0.23 -3.67
C ALA A 36 2.42 0.09 -3.33
N ALA A 37 1.80 1.15 -2.80
CA ALA A 37 0.38 1.17 -2.45
C ALA A 37 -0.52 1.04 -3.69
N SER A 38 -0.19 1.71 -4.79
CA SER A 38 -0.98 1.60 -6.04
C SER A 38 -0.89 0.19 -6.62
N THR A 39 0.31 -0.41 -6.62
CA THR A 39 0.52 -1.80 -7.04
C THR A 39 -0.31 -2.76 -6.18
N ALA A 40 -0.29 -2.57 -4.86
CA ALA A 40 -1.09 -3.37 -3.93
C ALA A 40 -2.59 -3.24 -4.20
N LEU A 41 -3.11 -2.03 -4.44
CA LEU A 41 -4.53 -1.82 -4.73
C LEU A 41 -4.96 -2.47 -6.06
N ILE A 42 -4.12 -2.41 -7.10
CA ILE A 42 -4.38 -3.07 -8.38
C ILE A 42 -4.43 -4.59 -8.19
N LEU A 43 -3.45 -5.16 -7.49
CA LEU A 43 -3.41 -6.60 -7.22
C LEU A 43 -4.50 -7.05 -6.24
N GLY A 44 -4.98 -6.15 -5.38
CA GLY A 44 -6.10 -6.40 -4.47
C GLY A 44 -7.36 -6.87 -5.19
N ILE A 45 -7.61 -6.39 -6.42
CA ILE A 45 -8.73 -6.87 -7.25
C ILE A 45 -8.59 -8.36 -7.56
N VAL A 46 -7.36 -8.80 -7.88
CA VAL A 46 -7.04 -10.21 -8.16
C VAL A 46 -7.08 -11.05 -6.88
N GLN A 47 -6.62 -10.49 -5.76
CA GLN A 47 -6.57 -11.18 -4.47
C GLN A 47 -7.94 -11.35 -3.81
N LEU A 48 -8.83 -10.36 -3.94
CA LEU A 48 -10.18 -10.43 -3.36
C LEU A 48 -11.16 -11.21 -4.26
N SER A 49 -10.80 -11.53 -5.50
CA SER A 49 -11.64 -12.28 -6.43
C SER A 49 -11.66 -13.78 -6.11
N GLY A 50 -12.81 -14.26 -5.62
CA GLY A 50 -13.05 -15.69 -5.39
C GLY A 50 -13.00 -16.54 -6.68
N ILE A 51 -13.26 -15.93 -7.84
CA ILE A 51 -13.21 -16.61 -9.15
C ILE A 51 -11.77 -16.92 -9.52
N VAL A 52 -10.86 -15.94 -9.40
CA VAL A 52 -9.44 -16.13 -9.71
C VAL A 52 -8.83 -17.16 -8.76
N ARG A 53 -9.15 -17.08 -7.46
CA ARG A 53 -8.69 -18.05 -6.46
C ARG A 53 -9.06 -19.50 -6.82
N ARG A 54 -10.27 -19.73 -7.35
CA ARG A 54 -10.75 -21.08 -7.69
C ARG A 54 -10.27 -21.58 -9.06
N ARG A 55 -10.26 -20.69 -10.07
CA ARG A 55 -10.00 -21.08 -11.46
C ARG A 55 -8.52 -20.98 -11.87
N TRP A 56 -7.74 -20.13 -11.19
CA TRP A 56 -6.33 -19.88 -11.47
C TRP A 56 -5.49 -19.78 -10.17
N PRO A 57 -5.42 -20.86 -9.37
CA PRO A 57 -4.75 -20.82 -8.06
C PRO A 57 -3.26 -20.45 -8.13
N GLY A 58 -2.56 -20.86 -9.18
CA GLY A 58 -1.15 -20.49 -9.39
C GLY A 58 -0.95 -18.99 -9.60
N LEU A 59 -1.79 -18.35 -10.42
CA LEU A 59 -1.77 -16.90 -10.64
C LEU A 59 -2.13 -16.15 -9.34
N HIS A 60 -3.10 -16.65 -8.59
CA HIS A 60 -3.49 -16.09 -7.30
C HIS A 60 -2.33 -16.13 -6.29
N ARG A 61 -1.59 -17.25 -6.21
CA ARG A 61 -0.41 -17.38 -5.34
C ARG A 61 0.73 -16.46 -5.78
N ALA A 62 1.08 -16.43 -7.06
CA ALA A 62 2.15 -15.59 -7.59
C ALA A 62 1.86 -14.09 -7.38
N SER A 63 0.65 -13.64 -7.72
CA SER A 63 0.22 -12.25 -7.49
C SER A 63 0.07 -11.91 -6.00
N GLY A 64 -0.19 -12.90 -5.15
CA GLY A 64 -0.27 -12.75 -3.70
C GLY A 64 1.05 -12.31 -3.07
N TRP A 65 2.18 -12.82 -3.55
CA TRP A 65 3.50 -12.37 -3.09
C TRP A 65 3.76 -10.91 -3.43
N LEU A 66 3.46 -10.50 -4.65
CA LEU A 66 3.63 -9.11 -5.09
C LEU A 66 2.66 -8.17 -4.33
N TYR A 67 1.44 -8.64 -4.05
CA TYR A 67 0.48 -7.92 -3.21
C TYR A 67 1.00 -7.71 -1.79
N VAL A 68 1.50 -8.76 -1.13
CA VAL A 68 2.06 -8.70 0.23
C VAL A 68 3.28 -7.78 0.27
N ALA A 69 4.18 -7.87 -0.71
CA ALA A 69 5.33 -6.99 -0.83
C ALA A 69 4.89 -5.51 -0.98
N GLY A 70 3.94 -5.24 -1.88
CA GLY A 70 3.37 -3.91 -2.10
C GLY A 70 2.71 -3.33 -0.85
N CYS A 71 1.89 -4.11 -0.14
CA CYS A 71 1.28 -3.69 1.12
C CYS A 71 2.32 -3.44 2.21
N SER A 72 3.37 -4.27 2.29
CA SER A 72 4.42 -4.12 3.30
C SER A 72 5.23 -2.85 3.08
N VAL A 73 5.71 -2.63 1.85
CA VAL A 73 6.49 -1.44 1.49
C VAL A 73 5.61 -0.18 1.53
N GLY A 74 4.39 -0.25 1.02
CA GLY A 74 3.41 0.84 1.05
C GLY A 74 3.02 1.22 2.47
N GLY A 75 2.74 0.24 3.33
CA GLY A 75 2.41 0.48 4.74
C GLY A 75 3.58 1.04 5.54
N ALA A 76 4.78 0.50 5.39
CA ALA A 76 5.97 0.99 6.09
C ALA A 76 6.32 2.44 5.69
N SER A 77 6.29 2.74 4.40
CA SER A 77 6.51 4.12 3.91
C SER A 77 5.39 5.07 4.35
N ALA A 78 4.14 4.60 4.48
CA ALA A 78 3.05 5.40 5.05
C ALA A 78 3.30 5.79 6.50
N LEU A 79 3.86 4.89 7.31
CA LEU A 79 4.22 5.18 8.70
C LEU A 79 5.29 6.27 8.78
N ILE A 80 6.32 6.17 7.95
CA ILE A 80 7.39 7.18 7.88
C ILE A 80 6.81 8.54 7.47
N LEU A 81 5.98 8.57 6.43
CA LEU A 81 5.30 9.80 5.99
C LEU A 81 4.38 10.37 7.08
N SER A 82 3.67 9.52 7.83
CA SER A 82 2.77 9.99 8.90
C SER A 82 3.51 10.76 9.99
N ALA A 83 4.75 10.36 10.31
CA ALA A 83 5.60 11.01 11.29
C ALA A 83 6.20 12.36 10.81
N GLY A 84 5.97 12.73 9.56
CA GLY A 84 6.42 13.99 8.98
C GLY A 84 5.32 14.96 8.59
N LEU A 85 4.06 14.65 8.92
CA LEU A 85 2.91 15.49 8.57
C LEU A 85 2.95 16.85 9.30
N SER A 86 2.80 17.92 8.51
CA SER A 86 2.68 19.30 8.98
C SER A 86 1.25 19.67 9.41
N THR A 87 0.27 18.80 9.14
CA THR A 87 -1.16 19.02 9.40
C THR A 87 -1.59 18.76 10.85
N GLY A 88 -0.64 18.47 11.74
CA GLY A 88 -0.86 18.31 13.18
C GLY A 88 -0.92 16.86 13.69
N PRO A 89 -0.87 16.66 15.02
CA PRO A 89 -0.69 15.35 15.65
C PRO A 89 -1.88 14.40 15.45
N VAL A 90 -3.11 14.94 15.35
CA VAL A 90 -4.30 14.13 15.10
C VAL A 90 -4.22 13.45 13.73
N ALA A 91 -3.89 14.21 12.67
CA ALA A 91 -3.70 13.65 11.34
C ALA A 91 -2.56 12.62 11.32
N ALA A 92 -1.42 12.94 11.95
CA ALA A 92 -0.30 12.02 12.07
C ALA A 92 -0.69 10.69 12.74
N SER A 93 -1.41 10.75 13.86
CA SER A 93 -1.90 9.54 14.55
C SER A 93 -2.89 8.74 13.70
N GLY A 94 -3.82 9.40 12.99
CA GLY A 94 -4.81 8.73 12.14
C GLY A 94 -4.16 7.95 11.01
N PHE A 95 -3.24 8.58 10.27
CA PHE A 95 -2.49 7.91 9.21
C PHE A 95 -1.52 6.85 9.74
N GLY A 96 -0.90 7.09 10.89
CA GLY A 96 -0.05 6.12 11.57
C GLY A 96 -0.80 4.85 11.96
N VAL A 97 -1.94 5.00 12.66
CA VAL A 97 -2.81 3.87 13.04
C VAL A 97 -3.30 3.13 11.82
N LEU A 98 -3.74 3.84 10.78
CA LEU A 98 -4.16 3.24 9.52
C LEU A 98 -3.03 2.40 8.89
N GLY A 99 -1.80 2.93 8.86
CA GLY A 99 -0.63 2.21 8.36
C GLY A 99 -0.34 0.92 9.14
N VAL A 100 -0.41 0.98 10.47
CA VAL A 100 -0.23 -0.19 11.34
C VAL A 100 -1.31 -1.24 11.09
N LEU A 101 -2.58 -0.82 11.05
CA LEU A 101 -3.71 -1.72 10.79
C LEU A 101 -3.58 -2.39 9.41
N TRP A 102 -3.11 -1.67 8.41
CA TRP A 102 -2.91 -2.22 7.08
C TRP A 102 -1.80 -3.29 7.07
N LEU A 103 -0.64 -3.00 7.66
CA LEU A 103 0.45 -3.98 7.80
C LEU A 103 0.01 -5.21 8.59
N HIS A 104 -0.71 -5.01 9.69
CA HIS A 104 -1.26 -6.08 10.49
C HIS A 104 -2.22 -6.97 9.67
N ALA A 105 -3.15 -6.37 8.93
CA ALA A 105 -4.08 -7.11 8.08
C ALA A 105 -3.35 -7.93 7.00
N THR A 106 -2.31 -7.35 6.36
CA THR A 106 -1.47 -8.06 5.38
C THR A 106 -0.75 -9.25 6.01
N LEU A 107 -0.17 -9.08 7.20
CA LEU A 107 0.50 -10.16 7.90
C LEU A 107 -0.47 -11.29 8.28
N GLN A 108 -1.65 -10.96 8.79
CA GLN A 108 -2.68 -11.97 9.09
C GLN A 108 -3.13 -12.71 7.83
N GLY A 109 -3.33 -11.99 6.72
CA GLY A 109 -3.64 -12.59 5.42
C GLY A 109 -2.59 -13.60 4.98
N LEU A 110 -1.30 -13.25 5.09
CA LEU A 110 -0.19 -14.15 4.77
C LEU A 110 -0.15 -15.37 5.70
N ARG A 111 -0.37 -15.18 7.01
CA ARG A 111 -0.40 -16.27 7.99
C ARG A 111 -1.50 -17.28 7.68
N PHE A 112 -2.72 -16.82 7.40
CA PHE A 112 -3.83 -17.69 7.05
C PHE A 112 -3.64 -18.38 5.69
N ALA A 113 -2.99 -17.73 4.73
CA ALA A 113 -2.65 -18.35 3.45
C ALA A 113 -1.67 -19.52 3.66
N ARG A 114 -0.59 -19.31 4.42
CA ARG A 114 0.41 -20.35 4.69
C ARG A 114 -0.15 -21.52 5.50
N ALA A 115 -1.02 -21.25 6.48
CA ALA A 115 -1.66 -22.30 7.27
C ALA A 115 -2.62 -23.19 6.46
N ARG A 116 -3.12 -22.73 5.31
CA ARG A 116 -3.95 -23.52 4.39
C ARG A 116 -3.13 -24.33 3.38
N ASP A 117 -1.85 -24.00 3.22
CA ASP A 117 -0.91 -24.67 2.32
C ASP A 117 -0.07 -25.76 3.04
N SER A 118 -0.24 -25.92 4.37
CA SER A 118 0.40 -26.93 5.23
C SER A 118 -0.55 -28.10 5.49
#